data_AF-A0A9E3C1I4-F1
#
_entry.id   AF-A0A9E3C1I4-F1
#
_cell.length_a   1.000
_cell.length_b   1.000
_cell.length_c   1.000
_cell.angle_alpha   90.00
_cell.angle_beta   90.00
_cell.angle_gamma   90.00
#
_symmetry.space_group_name_H-M   'P 1'
#
loop_
_entity.id
_entity.type
_entity.pdbx_description
1 polymer ?
#
loop_
_entity_poly.entity_id
_entity_poly.type
_entity_poly.pdbx_seq_one_letter_code
_entity_poly.pdbx_strand_id
1 'polypeptide(L)'
;MDEIEIVSYDPRWPALFVAEAARIHAAVGGQLVALEHFGSTAVPGLSAKPVIDILVAVRSLVQARQEAVPALEALGYSYWRDNPDPHHMFFVKGLPPHGPRTHHVHLVEVGSPDARLTGEDTFRDRLLFRDYLRAHPEEARRYEALKRDLAARFTTDREAYTDSKTDYVRSVMVRARRETKTRKTSTQKPDKFTWFPREDV
;
A
#
# COMPACT_ATOMS: atom_id res chain seq x y z
N MET A 1 1.93 10.13 -22.54
CA MET A 1 2.73 10.27 -21.31
C MET A 1 2.01 9.56 -20.18
N ASP A 2 2.72 9.15 -19.13
CA ASP A 2 2.14 8.46 -17.97
C ASP A 2 1.70 9.48 -16.90
N GLU A 3 0.67 10.27 -17.25
CA GLU A 3 0.17 11.40 -16.46
C GLU A 3 -0.45 10.98 -15.12
N ILE A 4 -0.46 11.91 -14.16
CA ILE A 4 -1.07 11.70 -12.84
C ILE A 4 -2.54 12.11 -12.89
N GLU A 5 -3.41 11.12 -13.07
CA GLU A 5 -4.85 11.32 -13.03
C GLU A 5 -5.45 10.85 -11.69
N ILE A 6 -6.33 11.68 -11.11
CA ILE A 6 -7.12 11.34 -9.92
C ILE A 6 -8.57 11.16 -10.34
N VAL A 7 -9.04 9.91 -10.30
CA VAL A 7 -10.41 9.53 -10.65
C VAL A 7 -11.26 9.33 -9.40
N SER A 8 -12.57 9.48 -9.55
CA SER A 8 -13.54 9.15 -8.49
C SER A 8 -13.38 7.69 -8.03
N TYR A 9 -13.73 7.44 -6.77
CA TYR A 9 -13.65 6.10 -6.20
C TYR A 9 -14.43 5.08 -7.05
N ASP A 10 -13.78 3.97 -7.39
CA ASP A 10 -14.40 2.86 -8.10
C ASP A 10 -14.73 1.72 -7.11
N PRO A 11 -16.02 1.34 -6.93
CA PRO A 11 -16.42 0.27 -6.03
C PRO A 11 -15.89 -1.12 -6.44
N ARG A 12 -15.30 -1.25 -7.63
CA ARG A 12 -14.65 -2.48 -8.09
C ARG A 12 -13.23 -2.66 -7.56
N TRP A 13 -12.57 -1.60 -7.05
CA TRP A 13 -11.19 -1.70 -6.56
C TRP A 13 -10.95 -2.78 -5.50
N PRO A 14 -11.84 -3.01 -4.51
CA PRO A 14 -11.69 -4.13 -3.58
C PRO A 14 -11.69 -5.50 -4.27
N ALA A 15 -12.56 -5.70 -5.27
CA ALA A 15 -12.63 -6.96 -6.01
C ALA A 15 -11.38 -7.17 -6.89
N LEU A 16 -10.88 -6.10 -7.52
CA LEU A 16 -9.62 -6.14 -8.27
C LEU A 16 -8.43 -6.49 -7.38
N PHE A 17 -8.38 -5.93 -6.17
CA PHE A 17 -7.41 -6.32 -5.15
C PHE A 17 -7.51 -7.81 -4.81
N VAL A 18 -8.70 -8.32 -4.49
CA VAL A 18 -8.89 -9.73 -4.10
C VAL A 18 -8.41 -10.67 -5.21
N ALA A 19 -8.76 -10.37 -6.46
CA ALA A 19 -8.32 -11.16 -7.61
C ALA A 19 -6.78 -11.16 -7.76
N GLU A 20 -6.13 -10.00 -7.60
CA GLU A 20 -4.67 -9.91 -7.71
C GLU A 20 -3.95 -10.53 -6.52
N ALA A 21 -4.47 -10.34 -5.31
CA ALA A 21 -3.98 -10.95 -4.09
C ALA A 21 -3.94 -12.48 -4.20
N ALA A 22 -4.98 -13.09 -4.76
CA ALA A 22 -5.02 -14.54 -5.00
C ALA A 22 -3.90 -15.01 -5.95
N ARG A 23 -3.65 -14.25 -7.04
CA ARG A 23 -2.57 -14.57 -7.99
C ARG A 23 -1.19 -14.46 -7.34
N ILE A 24 -0.95 -13.40 -6.57
CA ILE A 24 0.31 -13.20 -5.85
C ILE A 24 0.50 -14.29 -4.80
N HIS A 25 -0.54 -14.59 -4.01
CA HIS A 25 -0.48 -15.66 -3.01
C HIS A 25 -0.18 -17.02 -3.63
N ALA A 26 -0.78 -17.37 -4.77
CA ALA A 26 -0.46 -18.61 -5.46
C ALA A 26 1.01 -18.68 -5.93
N ALA A 27 1.60 -17.54 -6.33
CA ALA A 27 2.96 -17.48 -6.85
C ALA A 27 4.04 -17.46 -5.76
N VAL A 28 3.80 -16.79 -4.62
CA VAL A 28 4.83 -16.55 -3.57
C VAL A 28 4.36 -16.85 -2.15
N GLY A 29 3.21 -17.52 -1.98
CA GLY A 29 2.50 -17.72 -0.71
C GLY A 29 3.35 -18.32 0.43
N GLY A 30 4.29 -19.21 0.10
CA GLY A 30 5.17 -19.86 1.08
C GLY A 30 6.05 -18.90 1.88
N GLN A 31 6.26 -17.67 1.39
CA GLN A 31 7.07 -16.64 2.04
C GLN A 31 6.26 -15.55 2.74
N LEU A 32 4.94 -15.53 2.50
CA LEU A 32 4.10 -14.42 2.93
C LEU A 32 3.79 -14.55 4.41
N VAL A 33 4.07 -13.49 5.16
CA VAL A 33 3.55 -13.31 6.52
C VAL A 33 2.16 -12.68 6.47
N ALA A 34 1.98 -11.69 5.59
CA ALA A 34 0.70 -11.03 5.37
C ALA A 34 0.64 -10.38 3.98
N LEU A 35 -0.58 -10.21 3.47
CA LEU A 35 -0.86 -9.54 2.20
C LEU A 35 -2.14 -8.71 2.37
N GLU A 36 -2.05 -7.41 2.12
CA GLU A 36 -3.12 -6.46 2.45
C GLU A 36 -3.35 -5.44 1.33
N HIS A 37 -4.60 -5.01 1.17
CA HIS A 37 -4.94 -3.87 0.33
C HIS A 37 -4.63 -2.59 1.10
N PHE A 38 -3.81 -1.72 0.54
CA PHE A 38 -3.53 -0.42 1.14
C PHE A 38 -3.56 0.71 0.10
N GLY A 39 -3.10 1.90 0.48
CA GLY A 39 -3.15 3.07 -0.38
C GLY A 39 -4.55 3.66 -0.48
N SER A 40 -4.73 4.60 -1.39
CA SER A 40 -6.01 5.33 -1.50
C SER A 40 -7.15 4.47 -2.03
N THR A 41 -6.86 3.49 -2.91
CA THR A 41 -7.89 2.61 -3.48
C THR A 41 -8.48 1.65 -2.45
N ALA A 42 -7.81 1.47 -1.31
CA ALA A 42 -8.31 0.72 -0.16
C ALA A 42 -9.25 1.53 0.74
N VAL A 43 -9.45 2.83 0.51
CA VAL A 43 -10.34 3.67 1.33
C VAL A 43 -11.65 3.92 0.57
N PRO A 44 -12.78 3.34 1.02
CA PRO A 44 -14.07 3.52 0.34
C PRO A 44 -14.45 4.99 0.18
N GLY A 45 -14.85 5.37 -1.04
CA GLY A 45 -15.25 6.74 -1.36
C GLY A 45 -14.12 7.74 -1.60
N LEU A 46 -12.84 7.34 -1.45
CA LEU A 46 -11.70 8.23 -1.67
C LEU A 46 -11.24 8.21 -3.14
N SER A 47 -11.23 9.36 -3.81
CA SER A 47 -10.69 9.48 -5.17
C SER A 47 -9.18 9.19 -5.19
N ALA A 48 -8.69 8.54 -6.24
CA ALA A 48 -7.31 8.06 -6.29
C ALA A 48 -6.79 7.95 -7.72
N LYS A 49 -5.48 7.71 -7.85
CA LYS A 49 -4.95 7.12 -9.07
C LYS A 49 -5.55 5.72 -9.22
N PRO A 50 -5.95 5.26 -10.42
CA PRO A 50 -6.55 3.94 -10.61
C PRO A 50 -5.49 2.82 -10.56
N VAL A 51 -4.75 2.75 -9.45
CA VAL A 51 -3.68 1.79 -9.20
C VAL A 51 -3.98 1.08 -7.88
N ILE A 52 -4.03 -0.25 -7.92
CA ILE A 52 -4.21 -1.08 -6.73
C ILE A 52 -2.84 -1.22 -6.04
N ASP A 53 -2.70 -0.61 -4.87
CA ASP A 53 -1.50 -0.75 -4.05
C ASP A 53 -1.66 -1.96 -3.10
N ILE A 54 -0.76 -2.93 -3.22
CA ILE A 54 -0.76 -4.19 -2.47
C ILE A 54 0.46 -4.19 -1.55
N LEU A 55 0.23 -4.39 -0.26
CA LEU A 55 1.29 -4.44 0.74
C LEU A 55 1.54 -5.89 1.17
N VAL A 56 2.77 -6.32 1.08
CA VAL A 56 3.20 -7.69 1.36
C VAL A 56 4.26 -7.66 2.45
N ALA A 57 4.03 -8.39 3.54
CA ALA A 57 5.03 -8.65 4.57
C ALA A 57 5.68 -10.00 4.35
N VAL A 58 7.01 -10.04 4.41
CA VAL A 58 7.82 -11.28 4.37
C VAL A 58 8.73 -11.37 5.59
N ARG A 59 9.24 -12.57 5.87
CA ARG A 59 10.22 -12.77 6.95
C ARG A 59 11.63 -12.30 6.60
N SER A 60 12.00 -12.39 5.32
CA SER A 60 13.32 -11.99 4.84
C SER A 60 13.25 -11.41 3.44
N LEU A 61 13.69 -10.17 3.26
CA LEU A 61 13.81 -9.55 1.92
C LEU A 61 14.93 -10.19 1.10
N VAL A 62 15.97 -10.70 1.75
CA VAL A 62 17.06 -11.42 1.06
C VAL A 62 16.51 -12.67 0.38
N GLN A 63 15.72 -13.46 1.10
CA GLN A 63 15.07 -14.64 0.54
C GLN A 63 13.99 -14.27 -0.48
N ALA A 64 13.16 -13.26 -0.18
CA ALA A 64 12.12 -12.80 -1.10
C ALA A 64 12.69 -12.28 -2.42
N ARG A 65 13.90 -11.70 -2.42
CA ARG A 65 14.56 -11.28 -3.65
C ARG A 65 14.85 -12.44 -4.60
N GLN A 66 15.17 -13.62 -4.07
CA GLN A 66 15.50 -14.79 -4.88
C GLN A 66 14.26 -15.46 -5.47
N GLU A 67 13.18 -15.55 -4.69
CA GLU A 67 11.99 -16.32 -5.06
C GLU A 67 10.85 -15.43 -5.58
N ALA A 68 10.59 -14.28 -4.96
CA ALA A 68 9.45 -13.43 -5.32
C ALA A 68 9.67 -12.61 -6.59
N VAL A 69 10.92 -12.23 -6.90
CA VAL A 69 11.22 -11.48 -8.14
C VAL A 69 10.83 -12.27 -9.39
N PRO A 70 11.36 -13.49 -9.65
CA PRO A 70 10.98 -14.23 -10.85
C PRO A 70 9.50 -14.61 -10.86
N ALA A 71 8.91 -14.92 -9.71
CA ALA A 71 7.49 -15.27 -9.60
C ALA A 71 6.56 -14.08 -9.94
N LEU A 72 6.86 -12.87 -9.45
CA LEU A 72 6.09 -11.67 -9.77
C LEU A 72 6.35 -11.20 -11.21
N GLU A 73 7.58 -11.33 -11.72
CA GLU A 73 7.88 -11.06 -13.14
C GLU A 73 7.06 -11.96 -14.07
N ALA A 74 6.88 -13.24 -13.73
CA ALA A 74 5.99 -14.15 -14.46
C ALA A 74 4.50 -13.75 -14.43
N LEU A 75 4.07 -12.98 -13.41
CA LEU A 75 2.73 -12.38 -13.33
C LEU A 75 2.61 -11.02 -14.04
N GLY A 76 3.67 -10.60 -14.74
CA GLY A 76 3.72 -9.35 -15.52
C GLY A 76 4.14 -8.12 -14.72
N TYR A 77 4.76 -8.29 -13.55
CA TYR A 77 5.35 -7.18 -12.80
C TYR A 77 6.76 -6.85 -13.28
N SER A 78 7.14 -5.58 -13.21
CA SER A 78 8.51 -5.12 -13.33
C SER A 78 9.06 -4.76 -11.96
N TYR A 79 10.17 -5.39 -11.57
CA TYR A 79 10.84 -5.07 -10.31
C TYR A 79 11.72 -3.82 -10.45
N TRP A 80 11.52 -2.83 -9.56
CA TRP A 80 12.39 -1.66 -9.49
C TRP A 80 13.68 -1.99 -8.71
N ARG A 81 14.71 -2.39 -9.46
CA ARG A 81 16.00 -2.84 -8.92
C ARG A 81 16.79 -1.73 -8.23
N ASP A 82 16.64 -0.50 -8.71
CA ASP A 82 17.36 0.68 -8.21
C ASP A 82 16.62 1.44 -7.11
N ASN A 83 15.67 0.81 -6.42
CA ASN A 83 14.99 1.44 -5.28
C ASN A 83 16.03 1.78 -4.19
N PRO A 84 16.19 3.05 -3.78
CA PRO A 84 17.20 3.44 -2.79
C PRO A 84 16.90 2.93 -1.37
N ASP A 85 15.66 2.51 -1.09
CA ASP A 85 15.26 1.94 0.20
C ASP A 85 15.55 0.42 0.26
N PRO A 86 16.55 -0.03 1.04
CA PRO A 86 16.92 -1.45 1.11
C PRO A 86 15.87 -2.30 1.83
N HIS A 87 14.94 -1.68 2.55
CA HIS A 87 13.87 -2.35 3.30
C HIS A 87 12.56 -2.49 2.51
N HIS A 88 12.60 -2.14 1.23
CA HIS A 88 11.41 -2.09 0.40
C HIS A 88 11.71 -2.60 -1.01
N MET A 89 11.03 -3.68 -1.41
CA MET A 89 11.01 -4.13 -2.80
C MET A 89 9.73 -3.62 -3.45
N PHE A 90 9.88 -2.91 -4.57
CA PHE A 90 8.77 -2.27 -5.26
C PHE A 90 8.59 -2.84 -6.66
N PHE A 91 7.38 -3.27 -6.97
CA PHE A 91 7.03 -3.85 -8.25
C PHE A 91 5.85 -3.10 -8.87
N VAL A 92 5.88 -2.93 -10.19
CA VAL A 92 4.83 -2.23 -10.94
C VAL A 92 4.30 -3.14 -12.03
N LYS A 93 2.98 -3.19 -12.20
CA LYS A 93 2.32 -3.90 -13.29
C LYS A 93 1.49 -2.95 -14.14
N GLY A 94 1.56 -3.18 -15.45
CA GLY A 94 1.08 -2.25 -16.45
C GLY A 94 2.09 -1.11 -16.59
N LEU A 95 2.68 -0.98 -17.77
CA LEU A 95 3.63 0.08 -18.10
C LEU A 95 3.45 0.42 -19.57
N PRO A 96 3.56 1.71 -19.95
CA PRO A 96 3.66 2.09 -21.35
C PRO A 96 4.82 1.34 -22.04
N PRO A 97 4.68 0.91 -23.31
CA PRO A 97 3.52 1.10 -24.19
C PRO A 97 2.39 0.07 -24.02
N HIS A 98 2.54 -0.93 -23.13
CA HIS A 98 1.63 -2.07 -23.01
C HIS A 98 0.34 -1.79 -22.23
N GLY A 99 0.19 -0.58 -21.67
CA GLY A 99 -1.00 -0.11 -20.98
C GLY A 99 -0.67 0.85 -19.84
N PRO A 100 -1.68 1.41 -19.16
CA PRO A 100 -1.47 2.23 -17.97
C PRO A 100 -0.99 1.35 -16.80
N ARG A 101 -0.37 1.98 -15.80
CA ARG A 101 -0.10 1.32 -14.51
C ARG A 101 -1.40 0.92 -13.84
N THR A 102 -1.45 -0.30 -13.33
CA THR A 102 -2.66 -0.88 -12.73
C THR A 102 -2.44 -1.41 -11.32
N HIS A 103 -1.26 -1.95 -11.03
CA HIS A 103 -0.95 -2.50 -9.71
C HIS A 103 0.45 -2.11 -9.26
N HIS A 104 0.58 -1.92 -7.96
CA HIS A 104 1.84 -1.83 -7.26
C HIS A 104 1.91 -2.90 -6.19
N VAL A 105 3.04 -3.61 -6.12
CA VAL A 105 3.34 -4.48 -4.98
C VAL A 105 4.48 -3.87 -4.19
N HIS A 106 4.20 -3.65 -2.91
CA HIS A 106 5.13 -3.15 -1.91
C HIS A 106 5.47 -4.29 -0.98
N LEU A 107 6.65 -4.87 -1.14
CA LEU A 107 7.10 -6.00 -0.35
C LEU A 107 8.14 -5.51 0.67
N VAL A 108 7.86 -5.75 1.95
CA VAL A 108 8.64 -5.25 3.09
C VAL A 108 8.93 -6.38 4.08
N GLU A 109 10.02 -6.28 4.84
CA GLU A 109 10.32 -7.22 5.91
C GLU A 109 9.47 -6.91 7.15
N VAL A 110 9.03 -7.94 7.87
CA VAL A 110 8.35 -7.73 9.16
C VAL A 110 9.28 -7.00 10.13
N GLY A 111 8.79 -5.88 10.67
CA GLY A 111 9.56 -5.08 11.63
C GLY A 111 10.65 -4.20 11.00
N SER A 112 10.66 -4.04 9.66
CA SER A 112 11.55 -3.07 9.04
C SER A 112 10.99 -1.64 9.14
N PRO A 113 11.84 -0.64 9.40
CA PRO A 113 11.43 0.76 9.41
C PRO A 113 11.04 1.25 8.02
N ASP A 114 10.18 2.26 7.94
CA ASP A 114 9.85 2.93 6.67
C ASP A 114 10.68 4.21 6.57
N ALA A 115 11.49 4.41 5.54
CA ALA A 115 12.30 5.62 5.42
C ALA A 115 11.45 6.92 5.33
N ARG A 116 10.19 6.82 4.87
CA ARG A 116 9.28 7.96 4.71
C ARG A 116 8.44 8.21 5.95
N LEU A 117 8.12 7.18 6.74
CA LEU A 117 7.35 7.30 7.98
C LEU A 117 8.25 7.11 9.20
N THR A 118 8.12 7.95 10.21
CA THR A 118 8.99 7.91 11.41
C THR A 118 8.68 6.76 12.36
N GLY A 119 8.31 5.58 11.87
CA GLY A 119 8.04 4.41 12.69
C GLY A 119 8.91 3.21 12.38
N GLU A 120 8.78 2.23 13.26
CA GLU A 120 9.66 1.05 13.34
C GLU A 120 9.08 -0.15 12.58
N ASP A 121 7.83 -0.07 12.08
CA ASP A 121 7.15 -1.16 11.40
C ASP A 121 6.36 -0.63 10.20
N THR A 122 7.02 -0.68 9.04
CA THR A 122 6.49 -0.22 7.75
C THR A 122 5.12 -0.81 7.44
N PHE A 123 4.97 -2.11 7.68
CA PHE A 123 3.75 -2.81 7.35
C PHE A 123 2.59 -2.26 8.17
N ARG A 124 2.77 -2.20 9.50
CA ARG A 124 1.73 -1.69 10.40
C ARG A 124 1.44 -0.21 10.21
N ASP A 125 2.46 0.61 9.96
CA ASP A 125 2.27 2.05 9.77
C ASP A 125 1.47 2.36 8.50
N ARG A 126 1.73 1.66 7.40
CA ARG A 126 0.98 1.83 6.15
C ARG A 126 -0.48 1.41 6.30
N LEU A 127 -0.76 0.35 7.05
CA LEU A 127 -2.13 -0.04 7.38
C LEU A 127 -2.80 0.95 8.34
N LEU A 128 -2.08 1.46 9.33
CA LEU A 128 -2.59 2.46 10.26
C LEU A 128 -3.06 3.72 9.51
N PHE A 129 -2.31 4.18 8.51
CA PHE A 129 -2.74 5.29 7.68
C PHE A 129 -4.06 5.01 6.95
N ARG A 130 -4.18 3.84 6.29
CA ARG A 130 -5.41 3.39 5.62
C ARG A 130 -6.59 3.37 6.59
N ASP A 131 -6.41 2.72 7.73
CA ASP A 131 -7.48 2.51 8.70
C ASP A 131 -7.90 3.81 9.38
N TYR A 132 -6.95 4.73 9.60
CA TYR A 132 -7.25 6.07 10.07
C TYR A 132 -8.12 6.84 9.09
N LEU A 133 -7.80 6.83 7.78
CA LEU A 133 -8.62 7.50 6.77
C LEU A 133 -10.01 6.87 6.64
N ARG A 134 -10.14 5.54 6.77
CA ARG A 134 -11.44 4.84 6.78
C ARG A 134 -12.31 5.29 7.97
N ALA A 135 -11.71 5.51 9.14
CA ALA A 135 -12.41 5.96 10.33
C ALA A 135 -12.69 7.47 10.37
N HIS A 136 -12.01 8.28 9.54
CA HIS A 136 -12.10 9.74 9.55
C HIS A 136 -12.43 10.31 8.16
N PRO A 137 -13.72 10.34 7.77
CA PRO A 137 -14.14 10.81 6.45
C PRO A 137 -13.71 12.26 6.14
N GLU A 138 -13.65 13.12 7.15
CA GLU A 138 -13.15 14.49 6.98
C GLU A 138 -11.66 14.53 6.61
N GLU A 139 -10.85 13.66 7.22
CA GLU A 139 -9.43 13.58 6.89
C GLU A 139 -9.22 12.97 5.51
N ALA A 140 -10.03 11.97 5.13
CA ALA A 140 -10.03 11.43 3.77
C ALA A 140 -10.35 12.52 2.72
N ARG A 141 -11.32 13.42 2.99
CA ARG A 141 -11.62 14.56 2.12
C ARG A 141 -10.46 15.55 2.01
N ARG A 142 -9.80 15.89 3.12
CA ARG A 142 -8.60 16.76 3.11
C ARG A 142 -7.46 16.13 2.30
N TYR A 143 -7.24 14.84 2.49
CA TYR A 143 -6.23 14.10 1.72
C TYR A 143 -6.57 14.04 0.23
N GLU A 144 -7.86 13.91 -0.13
CA GLU A 144 -8.29 14.01 -1.53
C GLU A 144 -7.98 15.38 -2.13
N ALA A 145 -8.36 16.46 -1.46
CA ALA A 145 -8.12 17.82 -1.93
C ALA A 145 -6.62 18.07 -2.19
N LEU A 146 -5.77 17.65 -1.26
CA LEU A 146 -4.31 17.70 -1.42
C LEU A 146 -3.85 16.93 -2.67
N LYS A 147 -4.32 15.69 -2.88
CA LYS A 147 -3.94 14.89 -4.04
C LYS A 147 -4.34 15.56 -5.35
N ARG A 148 -5.52 16.18 -5.41
CA ARG A 148 -5.99 16.89 -6.61
C ARG A 148 -5.12 18.12 -6.90
N ASP A 149 -4.79 18.92 -5.90
CA ASP A 149 -3.85 20.06 -6.04
C ASP A 149 -2.49 19.60 -6.56
N LEU A 150 -1.90 18.59 -5.93
CA LEU A 150 -0.58 18.08 -6.31
C LEU A 150 -0.58 17.43 -7.70
N ALA A 151 -1.65 16.74 -8.08
CA ALA A 151 -1.78 16.17 -9.42
C ALA A 151 -1.82 17.25 -10.51
N ALA A 152 -2.47 18.39 -10.23
CA ALA A 152 -2.49 19.53 -11.13
C ALA A 152 -1.12 20.26 -11.22
N ARG A 153 -0.35 20.27 -10.13
CA ARG A 153 0.97 20.90 -10.07
C ARG A 153 2.09 20.05 -10.65
N PHE A 154 2.01 18.73 -10.50
CA PHE A 154 3.06 17.77 -10.86
C PHE A 154 2.57 16.75 -11.89
N THR A 155 1.90 17.21 -12.95
CA THR A 155 1.17 16.36 -13.92
C THR A 155 1.97 15.18 -14.48
N THR A 156 3.26 15.38 -14.71
CA THR A 156 4.18 14.36 -15.26
C THR A 156 5.31 13.97 -14.30
N ASP A 157 5.38 14.59 -13.13
CA ASP A 157 6.43 14.34 -12.13
C ASP A 157 5.88 13.51 -10.95
N ARG A 158 5.92 12.18 -11.12
CA ARG A 158 5.39 11.22 -10.15
C ARG A 158 6.18 11.18 -8.84
N GLU A 159 7.47 11.49 -8.90
CA GLU A 159 8.34 11.53 -7.73
C GLU A 159 8.00 12.76 -6.89
N ALA A 160 8.02 13.95 -7.50
CA ALA A 160 7.63 15.19 -6.82
C ALA A 160 6.20 15.14 -6.28
N TYR A 161 5.26 14.56 -7.02
CA TYR A 161 3.90 14.30 -6.52
C TYR A 161 3.89 13.42 -5.28
N THR A 162 4.70 12.35 -5.28
CA THR A 162 4.76 11.41 -4.16
C THR A 162 5.37 12.06 -2.94
N ASP A 163 6.50 12.75 -3.11
CA ASP A 163 7.25 13.37 -2.03
C ASP A 163 6.51 14.54 -1.40
N SER A 164 5.78 15.33 -2.20
CA SER A 164 4.99 16.47 -1.71
C SER A 164 3.86 16.09 -0.75
N LYS A 165 3.48 14.81 -0.68
CA LYS A 165 2.48 14.32 0.29
C LYS A 165 3.08 13.95 1.64
N THR A 166 4.40 13.80 1.72
CA THR A 166 5.08 13.17 2.85
C THR A 166 4.77 13.85 4.17
N ASP A 167 4.88 15.17 4.24
CA ASP A 167 4.65 15.90 5.49
C ASP A 167 3.19 15.85 5.94
N TYR A 168 2.26 15.88 5.00
CA TYR A 168 0.84 15.69 5.31
C TYR A 168 0.58 14.29 5.89
N VAL A 169 1.09 13.25 5.23
CA VAL A 169 0.96 11.85 5.69
C VAL A 169 1.58 11.69 7.09
N ARG A 170 2.76 12.26 7.34
CA ARG A 170 3.40 12.26 8.67
C ARG A 170 2.50 12.92 9.72
N SER A 171 1.88 14.06 9.40
CA SER A 171 0.96 14.74 10.32
C SER A 171 -0.26 13.88 10.69
N VAL A 172 -0.82 13.15 9.72
CA VAL A 172 -1.93 12.21 9.92
C VAL A 172 -1.48 11.05 10.81
N MET A 173 -0.29 10.51 10.55
CA MET A 173 0.27 9.42 11.34
C MET A 173 0.48 9.78 12.81
N VAL A 174 0.88 11.03 13.11
CA VAL A 174 0.94 11.52 14.50
C VAL A 174 -0.43 11.45 15.17
N ARG A 175 -1.50 11.87 14.48
CA ARG A 175 -2.88 11.80 15.00
C ARG A 175 -3.32 10.34 15.19
N ALA A 176 -3.11 9.51 14.17
CA ALA A 176 -3.48 8.09 14.19
C ALA A 176 -2.81 7.30 15.33
N ARG A 177 -1.51 7.53 15.55
CA ARG A 177 -0.77 6.90 16.65
C ARG A 177 -1.25 7.37 18.02
N ARG A 178 -1.59 8.66 18.18
CA ARG A 178 -2.16 9.19 19.42
C ARG A 178 -3.48 8.52 19.76
N GLU A 179 -4.39 8.42 18.79
CA GLU A 179 -5.70 7.78 19.00
C GLU A 179 -5.58 6.29 19.33
N THR A 180 -4.69 5.58 18.64
CA THR A 180 -4.41 4.16 18.91
C THR A 180 -3.91 3.95 20.34
N LYS A 181 -3.05 4.85 20.84
CA LYS A 181 -2.58 4.82 22.24
C LYS A 181 -3.74 5.02 23.20
N THR A 182 -4.57 6.04 23.00
CA THR A 182 -5.75 6.31 23.85
C THR A 182 -6.73 5.14 23.91
N ARG A 183 -6.99 4.47 22.76
CA ARG A 183 -7.82 3.27 22.72
C ARG A 183 -7.21 2.10 23.48
N LYS A 184 -5.89 1.88 23.37
CA LYS A 184 -5.19 0.80 24.11
C LYS A 184 -5.14 1.05 25.63
N THR A 185 -5.10 2.31 26.09
CA THR A 185 -5.23 2.62 27.52
C THR A 185 -6.65 2.46 28.03
N SER A 186 -7.67 2.45 27.16
CA SER A 186 -9.08 2.26 27.53
C SER A 186 -9.64 0.84 27.30
N THR A 187 -8.89 -0.08 26.69
CA THR A 187 -9.35 -1.46 26.43
C THR A 187 -8.33 -2.54 26.86
N GLN A 188 -8.82 -3.52 27.62
CA GLN A 188 -8.09 -4.71 28.09
C GLN A 188 -7.93 -5.71 26.92
N LYS A 189 -6.67 -6.12 26.65
CA LYS A 189 -6.14 -7.18 25.75
C LYS A 189 -6.78 -7.35 24.33
N PRO A 190 -6.00 -7.26 23.23
CA PRO A 190 -6.50 -7.65 21.92
C PRO A 190 -6.51 -9.19 21.76
N ASP A 191 -7.62 -9.71 21.23
CA ASP A 191 -7.70 -11.06 20.70
C ASP A 191 -6.79 -11.22 19.47
N LYS A 192 -6.18 -12.40 19.36
CA LYS A 192 -5.29 -12.80 18.26
C LYS A 192 -6.09 -12.82 16.95
N PHE A 193 -5.83 -11.87 16.07
CA PHE A 193 -6.29 -11.93 14.68
C PHE A 193 -5.57 -13.08 13.96
N THR A 194 -6.35 -14.06 13.51
CA THR A 194 -5.97 -15.02 12.47
C THR A 194 -7.04 -14.90 11.39
N TRP A 195 -6.63 -14.66 10.13
CA TRP A 195 -7.53 -14.63 9.00
C TRP A 195 -6.99 -15.54 7.91
N PHE A 196 -7.60 -16.72 7.78
CA PHE A 196 -7.84 -17.39 6.51
C PHE A 196 -9.17 -18.13 6.65
N PRO A 197 -10.06 -18.10 5.65
CA PRO A 197 -11.23 -18.97 5.64
C PRO A 197 -10.75 -20.41 5.56
N ARG A 198 -11.33 -21.30 6.38
CA ARG A 198 -11.17 -22.73 6.20
C ARG A 198 -11.78 -23.06 4.83
N GLU A 199 -11.00 -23.71 3.98
CA GLU A 199 -11.50 -24.35 2.78
C GLU A 199 -12.45 -25.47 3.22
N ASP A 200 -13.72 -25.35 2.88
CA ASP A 200 -14.67 -26.46 2.97
C ASP A 200 -14.44 -27.36 1.75
N VAL A 201 -14.07 -28.62 2.02
CA VAL A 201 -14.09 -29.75 1.07
C VAL A 201 -15.50 -30.28 0.95
#